data_AF-A0A4Y5Z5C5-F1
#
_entry.id   AF-A0A4Y5Z5C5-F1
#
_cell.length_a   1.000
_cell.length_b   1.000
_cell.length_c   1.000
_cell.angle_alpha   90.00
_cell.angle_beta   90.00
_cell.angle_gamma   90.00
#
_symmetry.space_group_name_H-M   'P 1'
#
loop_
_entity.id
_entity.type
_entity.pdbx_description
1 polymer ?
#
loop_
_entity_poly.entity_id
_entity_poly.type
_entity_poly.pdbx_seq_one_letter_code
_entity_poly.pdbx_strand_id
1 'polypeptide(L)'
;MTPSAHMKIDEARRSFFVETEGAPDGFARPGWRGAVLYRDAYDRYRMPRLLWDALREAGGPGCWWISGYGTLTESEPDARAFWFEWDAFAEMPANPADVSSEWVAYNDAQTIAVLAEFDVTVVGAVNSVADDIDRLLAASDTSLRKLTHIDFPVHDRLAGFIRSVIK
;
A
#
# COMPACT_ATOMS: atom_id res chain seq x y z
N MET A 1 8.76 -28.46 -5.11
CA MET A 1 8.34 -27.32 -5.96
C MET A 1 7.54 -26.41 -5.07
N THR A 2 8.15 -25.35 -4.56
CA THR A 2 7.45 -24.33 -3.77
C THR A 2 6.69 -23.46 -4.78
N PRO A 3 5.37 -23.25 -4.65
CA PRO A 3 4.65 -22.33 -5.52
C PRO A 3 5.27 -20.92 -5.40
N SER A 4 5.30 -20.18 -6.50
CA SER A 4 5.75 -18.77 -6.54
C SER A 4 5.20 -17.98 -5.35
N ALA A 5 6.08 -17.39 -4.54
CA ALA A 5 5.71 -16.52 -3.42
C ALA A 5 5.11 -15.16 -3.87
N HIS A 6 5.06 -14.91 -5.18
CA HIS A 6 4.52 -13.69 -5.76
C HIS A 6 3.11 -13.92 -6.32
N MET A 7 2.23 -12.98 -5.98
CA MET A 7 0.84 -12.90 -6.40
C MET A 7 0.68 -11.91 -7.57
N LYS A 8 -0.20 -12.25 -8.52
CA LYS A 8 -0.71 -11.33 -9.54
C LYS A 8 -1.48 -10.17 -8.90
N ILE A 9 -1.79 -9.10 -9.64
CA ILE A 9 -2.43 -7.92 -9.03
C ILE A 9 -3.81 -8.26 -8.46
N ASP A 10 -4.66 -8.97 -9.21
CA ASP A 10 -5.99 -9.38 -8.74
C ASP A 10 -5.92 -10.31 -7.52
N GLU A 11 -4.91 -11.17 -7.48
CA GLU A 11 -4.67 -12.05 -6.33
C GLU A 11 -4.17 -11.24 -5.11
N ALA A 12 -3.24 -10.31 -5.30
CA ALA A 12 -2.72 -9.47 -4.24
C ALA A 12 -3.82 -8.58 -3.65
N ARG A 13 -4.65 -7.96 -4.49
CA ARG A 13 -5.78 -7.14 -4.03
C ARG A 13 -6.75 -7.96 -3.19
N ARG A 14 -7.24 -9.10 -3.70
CA ARG A 14 -8.12 -10.02 -2.94
C ARG A 14 -7.49 -10.54 -1.65
N SER A 15 -6.17 -10.66 -1.61
CA SER A 15 -5.45 -11.18 -0.44
C SER A 15 -5.33 -10.16 0.69
N PHE A 16 -5.27 -8.86 0.38
CA PHE A 16 -4.98 -7.82 1.38
C PHE A 16 -6.12 -6.83 1.59
N PHE A 17 -6.98 -6.59 0.60
CA PHE A 17 -7.95 -5.50 0.58
C PHE A 17 -9.37 -5.98 0.27
N VAL A 18 -10.36 -5.38 0.94
CA VAL A 18 -11.78 -5.63 0.64
C VAL A 18 -12.18 -4.72 -0.50
N GLU A 19 -12.72 -5.32 -1.55
CA GLU A 19 -13.25 -4.60 -2.71
C GLU A 19 -14.77 -4.77 -2.77
N THR A 20 -15.48 -3.65 -2.67
CA THR A 20 -16.93 -3.55 -2.81
C THR A 20 -17.21 -2.48 -3.85
N GLU A 21 -17.83 -2.88 -4.97
CA GLU A 21 -18.21 -2.02 -6.10
C GLU A 21 -17.32 -0.78 -6.32
N GLY A 22 -16.05 -1.03 -6.67
CA GLY A 22 -15.14 -0.01 -7.21
C GLY A 22 -14.43 0.90 -6.20
N ALA A 23 -14.53 0.64 -4.89
CA ALA A 23 -13.72 1.32 -3.88
C ALA A 23 -13.12 0.33 -2.86
N PRO A 24 -11.96 0.64 -2.26
CA PRO A 24 -11.33 -0.23 -1.28
C PRO A 24 -11.96 0.08 0.08
N ASP A 25 -12.86 -0.79 0.53
CA ASP A 25 -13.53 -0.66 1.83
C ASP A 25 -12.67 -1.19 2.99
N GLY A 26 -11.37 -1.43 2.78
CA GLY A 26 -10.39 -1.67 3.84
C GLY A 26 -9.57 -2.92 3.66
N PHE A 27 -9.20 -3.59 4.78
CA PHE A 27 -8.31 -4.76 4.75
C PHE A 27 -9.10 -6.08 4.73
N ALA A 28 -8.77 -6.97 3.80
CA ALA A 28 -9.39 -8.31 3.69
C ALA A 28 -9.04 -9.21 4.88
N ARG A 29 -7.84 -9.01 5.45
CA ARG A 29 -7.30 -9.87 6.50
C ARG A 29 -7.65 -9.31 7.89
N PRO A 30 -8.18 -10.14 8.80
CA PRO A 30 -8.40 -9.73 10.18
C PRO A 30 -7.10 -9.28 10.87
N GLY A 31 -7.20 -8.26 11.72
CA GLY A 31 -6.06 -7.77 12.50
C GLY A 31 -5.03 -7.00 11.66
N TRP A 32 -5.47 -6.41 10.55
CA TRP A 32 -4.71 -5.43 9.79
C TRP A 32 -5.16 -4.02 10.12
N ARG A 33 -4.22 -3.08 10.17
CA ARG A 33 -4.45 -1.65 10.37
C ARG A 33 -3.57 -0.85 9.42
N GLY A 34 -3.88 0.42 9.25
CA GLY A 34 -3.18 1.21 8.24
C GLY A 34 -3.59 2.66 8.13
N ALA A 35 -3.23 3.23 7.00
CA ALA A 35 -3.52 4.60 6.61
C ALA A 35 -4.18 4.64 5.23
N VAL A 36 -5.00 5.67 5.00
CA VAL A 36 -5.51 6.02 3.68
C VAL A 36 -4.98 7.41 3.33
N LEU A 37 -4.37 7.54 2.17
CA LEU A 37 -3.67 8.74 1.71
C LEU A 37 -4.33 9.29 0.46
N TYR A 38 -4.31 10.60 0.31
CA TYR A 38 -4.83 11.26 -0.88
C TYR A 38 -3.84 11.08 -2.02
N ARG A 39 -4.33 10.48 -3.11
CA ARG A 39 -3.54 10.09 -4.28
C ARG A 39 -2.58 11.18 -4.77
N ASP A 40 -3.11 12.38 -4.96
CA ASP A 40 -2.41 13.44 -5.70
C ASP A 40 -1.43 14.23 -4.81
N ALA A 41 -1.32 13.90 -3.52
CA ALA A 41 -0.40 14.58 -2.62
C ALA A 41 1.07 14.14 -2.77
N TYR A 42 1.34 12.99 -3.40
CA TYR A 42 2.65 12.33 -3.35
C TYR A 42 3.18 11.81 -4.69
N ASP A 43 2.72 12.40 -5.79
CA ASP A 43 3.09 12.02 -7.16
C ASP A 43 3.03 10.49 -7.39
N ARG A 44 4.04 9.92 -8.07
CA ARG A 44 4.15 8.48 -8.34
C ARG A 44 4.45 7.62 -7.12
N TYR A 45 4.96 8.21 -6.03
CA TYR A 45 5.32 7.46 -4.83
C TYR A 45 4.09 7.12 -3.97
N ARG A 46 2.99 7.86 -4.16
CA ARG A 46 1.69 7.60 -3.51
C ARG A 46 1.68 7.73 -1.99
N MET A 47 2.81 8.08 -1.38
CA MET A 47 2.96 8.29 0.06
C MET A 47 4.17 9.19 0.35
N PRO A 48 4.23 9.81 1.54
CA PRO A 48 5.40 10.59 1.93
C PRO A 48 6.61 9.69 2.22
N ARG A 49 7.83 10.21 1.97
CA ARG A 49 9.08 9.48 2.23
C ARG A 49 9.21 8.95 3.65
N LEU A 50 8.74 9.71 4.64
CA LEU A 50 8.74 9.28 6.03
C LEU A 50 7.95 7.96 6.22
N LEU A 51 6.77 7.82 5.59
CA LEU A 51 6.00 6.57 5.66
C LEU A 51 6.75 5.46 4.94
N TRP A 52 7.27 5.73 3.75
CA TRP A 52 8.04 4.76 2.98
C TRP A 52 9.20 4.16 3.79
N ASP A 53 10.00 5.01 4.41
CA ASP A 53 11.14 4.60 5.23
C ASP A 53 10.71 3.80 6.45
N ALA A 54 9.58 4.15 7.08
CA ALA A 54 9.00 3.39 8.18
C ALA A 54 8.50 1.99 7.74
N LEU A 55 7.85 1.88 6.58
CA LEU A 55 7.43 0.59 6.02
C LEU A 55 8.63 -0.30 5.70
N ARG A 56 9.68 0.28 5.10
CA ARG A 56 10.93 -0.42 4.80
C ARG A 56 11.55 -1.01 6.06
N GLU A 57 11.66 -0.20 7.11
CA GLU A 57 12.30 -0.61 8.37
C GLU A 57 11.45 -1.63 9.14
N ALA A 58 10.13 -1.42 9.24
CA ALA A 58 9.23 -2.36 9.91
C ALA A 58 9.03 -3.68 9.13
N GLY A 59 9.16 -3.64 7.80
CA GLY A 59 9.09 -4.81 6.93
C GLY A 59 10.27 -5.77 7.08
N GLY A 60 11.36 -5.32 7.73
CA GLY A 60 12.56 -6.09 7.95
C GLY A 60 13.38 -6.36 6.68
N PRO A 61 14.45 -7.16 6.78
CA PRO A 61 15.25 -7.56 5.63
C PRO A 61 14.43 -8.51 4.76
N GLY A 62 14.00 -8.04 3.59
CA GLY A 62 13.18 -8.83 2.70
C GLY A 62 12.99 -8.18 1.33
N CYS A 63 12.72 -9.01 0.33
CA CYS A 63 12.29 -8.54 -0.97
C CYS A 63 10.86 -7.98 -0.87
N TRP A 64 10.58 -6.95 -1.65
CA TRP A 64 9.22 -6.53 -1.90
C TRP A 64 8.81 -6.89 -3.31
N TRP A 65 7.51 -7.05 -3.50
CA TRP A 65 6.90 -7.37 -4.77
C TRP A 65 5.98 -6.22 -5.14
N ILE A 66 5.99 -5.80 -6.40
CA ILE A 66 5.05 -4.82 -6.95
C ILE A 66 4.41 -5.35 -8.23
N SER A 67 3.10 -5.18 -8.35
CA SER A 67 2.32 -5.52 -9.54
C SER A 67 1.41 -4.35 -9.89
N GLY A 68 1.28 -4.04 -11.17
CA GLY A 68 0.35 -3.04 -11.71
C GLY A 68 -0.68 -3.71 -12.61
N TYR A 69 -1.73 -2.98 -13.01
CA TYR A 69 -2.64 -3.49 -14.04
C TYR A 69 -1.97 -3.53 -15.41
N GLY A 70 -2.27 -4.59 -16.17
CA GLY A 70 -2.06 -4.61 -17.61
C GLY A 70 -3.13 -3.78 -18.32
N THR A 71 -2.92 -3.47 -19.60
CA THR A 71 -4.01 -2.89 -20.41
C THR A 71 -5.17 -3.89 -20.52
N LEU A 72 -6.42 -3.42 -20.68
CA LEU A 72 -7.64 -4.27 -20.69
C LEU A 72 -7.60 -5.46 -21.70
N THR A 73 -6.68 -5.41 -22.66
CA THR A 73 -6.51 -6.41 -23.71
C THR A 73 -5.31 -7.33 -23.52
N GLU A 74 -4.53 -7.13 -22.46
CA GLU A 74 -3.30 -7.88 -22.18
C GLU A 74 -3.46 -8.74 -20.92
N SER A 75 -2.68 -9.82 -20.85
CA SER A 75 -2.57 -10.58 -19.62
C SER A 75 -2.00 -9.72 -18.51
N GLU A 76 -2.49 -9.89 -17.29
CA GLU A 76 -1.93 -9.21 -16.12
C GLU A 76 -0.41 -9.42 -16.05
N PRO A 77 0.38 -8.35 -15.86
CA PRO A 77 1.83 -8.47 -15.76
C PRO A 77 2.22 -9.31 -14.54
N ASP A 78 3.39 -9.95 -14.59
CA ASP A 78 3.93 -10.62 -13.41
C ASP A 78 4.36 -9.59 -12.36
N ALA A 79 4.15 -9.93 -11.10
CA ALA A 79 4.70 -9.15 -10.00
C ALA A 79 6.24 -9.16 -10.06
N ARG A 80 6.83 -8.01 -9.74
CA ARG A 80 8.26 -7.79 -9.87
C ARG A 80 8.89 -7.56 -8.52
N ALA A 81 9.98 -8.26 -8.27
CA ALA A 81 10.83 -8.06 -7.11
C ALA A 81 11.51 -6.69 -7.18
N PHE A 82 11.54 -5.97 -6.06
CA PHE A 82 12.32 -4.76 -5.91
C PHE A 82 12.77 -4.55 -4.46
N TRP A 83 13.80 -3.73 -4.29
CA TRP A 83 14.22 -3.22 -3.00
C TRP A 83 13.30 -2.07 -2.62
N PHE A 84 12.68 -2.13 -1.44
CA PHE A 84 11.76 -1.09 -0.95
C PHE A 84 12.51 0.14 -0.44
N GLU A 85 13.46 0.64 -1.23
CA GLU A 85 14.20 1.87 -0.99
C GLU A 85 13.64 2.96 -1.90
N TRP A 86 13.54 4.18 -1.36
CA TRP A 86 12.94 5.31 -2.08
C TRP A 86 13.59 5.54 -3.46
N ASP A 87 14.92 5.59 -3.48
CA ASP A 87 15.68 5.83 -4.71
C ASP A 87 15.67 4.61 -5.64
N ALA A 88 15.71 3.38 -5.09
CA ALA A 88 15.64 2.16 -5.90
C ALA A 88 14.29 2.00 -6.61
N PHE A 89 13.18 2.40 -5.97
CA PHE A 89 11.87 2.46 -6.59
C PHE A 89 11.86 3.46 -7.76
N ALA A 90 12.48 4.62 -7.55
CA ALA A 90 12.55 5.68 -8.55
C ALA A 90 13.28 5.26 -9.84
N GLU A 91 14.29 4.40 -9.69
CA GLU A 91 15.18 3.93 -10.75
C GLU A 91 14.78 2.56 -11.32
N MET A 92 13.70 1.96 -10.79
CA MET A 92 13.25 0.62 -11.20
C MET A 92 12.91 0.60 -12.70
N PRO A 93 13.59 -0.21 -13.53
CA PRO A 93 13.29 -0.29 -14.96
C PRO A 93 11.87 -0.84 -15.18
N ALA A 94 11.04 -0.12 -15.95
CA ALA A 94 9.64 -0.45 -16.19
C ALA A 94 8.84 -0.63 -14.87
N ASN A 95 9.03 0.32 -13.94
CA ASN A 95 8.29 0.36 -12.68
C ASN A 95 6.78 0.29 -12.97
N PRO A 96 6.02 -0.64 -12.36
CA PRO A 96 4.58 -0.70 -12.53
C PRO A 96 3.86 0.61 -12.23
N ALA A 97 4.40 1.44 -11.32
CA ALA A 97 3.86 2.75 -10.98
C ALA A 97 4.01 3.81 -12.10
N ASP A 98 4.92 3.61 -13.06
CA ASP A 98 5.09 4.52 -14.20
C ASP A 98 4.12 4.20 -15.36
N VAL A 99 3.62 2.96 -15.43
CA VAL A 99 2.80 2.47 -16.55
C VAL A 99 1.36 2.17 -16.16
N SER A 100 1.05 2.13 -14.86
CA SER A 100 -0.28 1.87 -14.32
C SER A 100 -0.65 2.89 -13.25
N SER A 101 -1.87 3.43 -13.35
CA SER A 101 -2.45 4.28 -12.30
C SER A 101 -2.73 3.50 -11.01
N GLU A 102 -2.82 2.18 -11.11
CA GLU A 102 -3.20 1.30 -10.02
C GLU A 102 -2.18 0.18 -9.86
N TRP A 103 -1.71 -0.02 -8.63
CA TRP A 103 -0.71 -1.03 -8.34
C TRP A 103 -0.78 -1.48 -6.88
N VAL A 104 -0.30 -2.69 -6.63
CA VAL A 104 -0.15 -3.26 -5.30
C VAL A 104 1.31 -3.58 -5.05
N ALA A 105 1.84 -3.16 -3.91
CA ALA A 105 3.13 -3.61 -3.41
C ALA A 105 2.97 -4.33 -2.06
N TYR A 106 3.78 -5.35 -1.79
CA TYR A 106 3.77 -6.08 -0.51
C TYR A 106 5.14 -6.69 -0.23
N ASN A 107 5.45 -6.89 1.05
CA ASN A 107 6.68 -7.57 1.43
C ASN A 107 6.54 -9.10 1.31
N ASP A 108 7.66 -9.81 1.15
CA ASP A 108 7.67 -11.28 0.97
C ASP A 108 7.01 -12.03 2.14
N ALA A 109 7.11 -11.50 3.36
CA ALA A 109 6.45 -12.04 4.55
C ALA A 109 4.92 -11.82 4.56
N GLN A 110 4.39 -11.04 3.62
CA GLN A 110 2.98 -10.68 3.49
C GLN A 110 2.41 -10.11 4.80
N THR A 111 3.18 -9.26 5.46
CA THR A 111 2.80 -8.57 6.70
C THR A 111 2.54 -7.08 6.49
N ILE A 112 2.91 -6.55 5.32
CA ILE A 112 2.67 -5.18 4.88
C ILE A 112 2.23 -5.21 3.42
N ALA A 113 1.26 -4.38 3.07
CA ALA A 113 0.84 -4.14 1.70
C ALA A 113 0.49 -2.66 1.49
N VAL A 114 0.67 -2.22 0.25
CA VAL A 114 0.32 -0.89 -0.25
C VAL A 114 -0.54 -1.11 -1.47
N LEU A 115 -1.71 -0.49 -1.48
CA LEU A 115 -2.60 -0.45 -2.62
C LEU A 115 -2.71 1.00 -3.08
N ALA A 116 -2.15 1.28 -4.25
CA ALA A 116 -2.36 2.53 -4.95
C ALA A 116 -3.55 2.37 -5.89
N GLU A 117 -4.64 3.09 -5.62
CA GLU A 117 -5.84 3.11 -6.46
C GLU A 117 -5.94 4.39 -7.28
N PHE A 118 -7.02 4.49 -8.05
CA PHE A 118 -7.31 5.66 -8.87
C PHE A 118 -7.62 6.92 -8.05
N ASP A 119 -8.10 6.81 -6.82
CA ASP A 119 -8.54 7.94 -6.00
C ASP A 119 -7.78 8.06 -4.67
N VAL A 120 -7.35 6.93 -4.11
CA VAL A 120 -6.63 6.87 -2.83
C VAL A 120 -5.40 5.98 -2.88
N THR A 121 -4.60 6.02 -1.81
CA THR A 121 -3.60 5.00 -1.53
C THR A 121 -3.82 4.44 -0.14
N VAL A 122 -4.01 3.13 -0.05
CA VAL A 122 -4.21 2.42 1.21
C VAL A 122 -2.91 1.71 1.57
N VAL A 123 -2.37 2.01 2.74
CA VAL A 123 -1.21 1.33 3.31
C VAL A 123 -1.68 0.51 4.49
N GLY A 124 -1.37 -0.79 4.51
CA GLY A 124 -1.81 -1.71 5.55
C GLY A 124 -0.69 -2.60 6.06
N ALA A 125 -0.78 -2.98 7.33
CA ALA A 125 0.08 -3.99 7.93
C ALA A 125 -0.67 -4.80 9.00
N VAL A 126 -0.18 -6.01 9.28
CA VAL A 126 -0.63 -6.78 10.47
C VAL A 126 -0.39 -5.96 11.74
N ASN A 127 -1.25 -6.12 12.75
CA ASN A 127 -1.27 -5.27 13.94
C ASN A 127 0.09 -5.04 14.59
N SER A 128 0.90 -6.09 14.78
CA SER A 128 2.23 -5.95 15.39
C SER A 128 3.18 -5.10 14.55
N VAL A 129 3.14 -5.25 13.22
CA VAL A 129 3.96 -4.46 12.30
C VAL A 129 3.42 -3.03 12.16
N ALA A 130 2.10 -2.85 12.22
CA ALA A 130 1.50 -1.52 12.27
C ALA A 130 1.92 -0.74 13.55
N ASP A 131 2.02 -1.42 14.70
CA ASP A 131 2.56 -0.81 15.93
C ASP A 131 4.01 -0.39 15.77
N ASP A 132 4.82 -1.20 15.08
CA ASP A 132 6.21 -0.85 14.77
C ASP A 132 6.31 0.34 13.81
N ILE A 133 5.46 0.41 12.79
CA ILE A 133 5.38 1.55 11.87
C ILE A 133 5.00 2.81 12.65
N ASP A 134 3.95 2.76 13.49
CA ASP A 134 3.54 3.90 14.31
C ASP A 134 4.66 4.36 15.26
N ARG A 135 5.41 3.42 15.86
CA ARG A 135 6.58 3.73 16.70
C ARG A 135 7.68 4.46 15.91
N LEU A 136 7.94 4.06 14.67
CA LEU A 136 8.93 4.72 13.80
C LEU A 136 8.46 6.13 13.39
N LEU A 137 7.18 6.26 13.03
CA LEU A 137 6.56 7.53 12.67
C LEU A 137 6.50 8.53 13.83
N ALA A 138 6.40 8.04 15.08
CA ALA A 138 6.35 8.88 16.27
C ALA A 138 7.59 9.78 16.44
N ALA A 139 8.75 9.38 15.87
CA ALA A 139 9.94 10.22 15.85
C ALA A 139 9.74 11.57 15.10
N SER A 140 8.72 11.65 14.24
CA SER A 140 8.32 12.85 13.51
C SER A 140 6.93 13.35 13.94
N ASP A 141 6.49 13.03 15.17
CA ASP A 141 5.16 13.39 15.70
C ASP A 141 4.00 12.99 14.77
N THR A 142 4.06 11.79 14.17
CA THR A 142 2.97 11.28 13.34
C THR A 142 2.68 9.78 13.57
N SER A 143 1.66 9.28 12.91
CA SER A 143 1.20 7.88 12.94
C SER A 143 0.40 7.58 11.68
N LEU A 144 0.14 6.31 11.40
CA LEU A 144 -0.70 5.87 10.27
C LEU A 144 -2.08 6.57 10.30
N ARG A 145 -2.69 6.62 11.49
CA ARG A 145 -3.97 7.34 11.69
C ARG A 145 -3.83 8.84 11.47
N LYS A 146 -2.76 9.48 11.98
CA LYS A 146 -2.56 10.94 11.83
C LYS A 146 -2.33 11.31 10.37
N LEU A 147 -1.57 10.51 9.61
CA LEU A 147 -1.36 10.69 8.17
C LEU A 147 -2.69 10.68 7.40
N THR A 148 -3.57 9.73 7.72
CA THR A 148 -4.92 9.71 7.14
C THR A 148 -5.66 11.01 7.44
N HIS A 149 -5.69 11.47 8.69
CA HIS A 149 -6.36 12.72 9.06
C HIS A 149 -5.77 13.99 8.44
N ILE A 150 -4.47 13.98 8.12
CA ILE A 150 -3.80 15.11 7.45
C ILE A 150 -4.30 15.25 6.01
N ASP A 151 -4.31 14.15 5.26
CA ASP A 151 -4.76 14.14 3.86
C ASP A 151 -6.27 14.31 3.72
N PHE A 152 -6.98 13.91 4.78
CA PHE A 152 -8.41 13.87 4.83
C PHE A 152 -8.94 14.56 6.09
N PRO A 153 -8.78 15.90 6.18
CA PRO A 153 -9.33 16.68 7.28
C PRO A 153 -10.85 16.52 7.24
N VAL A 154 -11.44 16.17 8.37
CA VAL A 154 -12.85 15.76 8.48
C VAL A 154 -13.78 16.79 7.82
N HIS A 155 -14.25 16.46 6.62
CA HIS A 155 -15.47 17.01 6.03
C HIS A 155 -16.51 15.90 5.99
N ASP A 156 -17.76 16.23 6.33
CA ASP A 156 -18.81 15.29 6.75
C ASP A 156 -19.16 14.15 5.76
N ARG A 157 -18.60 14.13 4.55
CA ARG A 157 -18.73 13.02 3.58
C ARG A 157 -17.68 11.92 3.74
N LEU A 158 -16.60 12.18 4.47
CA LEU A 158 -15.43 11.31 4.52
C LEU A 158 -15.32 10.47 5.79
N ALA A 159 -16.06 10.87 6.85
CA ALA A 159 -16.15 10.08 8.08
C ALA A 159 -16.85 8.73 7.87
N GLY A 160 -17.72 8.60 6.85
CA GLY A 160 -18.30 7.32 6.44
C GLY A 160 -17.29 6.42 5.73
N PHE A 161 -16.54 6.98 4.78
CA PHE A 161 -15.51 6.30 4.01
C PHE A 161 -14.31 5.86 4.88
N ILE A 162 -13.72 6.76 5.68
CA ILE A 162 -12.61 6.39 6.58
C ILE A 162 -13.02 5.29 7.58
N ARG A 163 -14.27 5.32 8.07
CA ARG A 163 -14.78 4.27 8.99
C ARG A 163 -15.11 2.96 8.29
N SER A 164 -15.41 2.98 6.99
CA SER A 164 -15.53 1.73 6.22
C SER A 164 -14.14 1.17 5.93
N VAL A 165 -13.21 2.01 5.44
CA VAL A 165 -11.87 1.63 4.96
C VAL A 165 -10.88 1.20 6.06
N ILE A 166 -11.02 1.69 7.30
CA ILE A 166 -10.12 1.31 8.40
C ILE A 166 -10.97 0.73 9.54
N LYS A 167 -11.00 -0.60 9.66
CA LYS A 167 -11.59 -1.31 10.82
C LYS A 167 -10.61 -1.44 11.98
#